data_AF-A0A2G7G4S4-F1
#
_entry.id   AF-A0A2G7G4S4-F1
#
_cell.length_a   1.000
_cell.length_b   1.000
_cell.length_c   1.000
_cell.angle_alpha   90.00
_cell.angle_beta   90.00
_cell.angle_gamma   90.00
#
_symmetry.space_group_name_H-M   'P 1'
#
loop_
_entity.id
_entity.type
_entity.pdbx_description
1 polymer ?
#
loop_
_entity_poly.entity_id
_entity_poly.type
_entity_poly.pdbx_seq_one_letter_code
_entity_poly.pdbx_strand_id
1 'polypeptide(L)'
;MSPGPERTSHTTPPPFTYPTLPQEPYTTRMIRLLPHEDKSAPIQCELFNYDLSETGGGKHLYQAISYVWGSELKPESIILNGCTFHVTTNLHTALLYLRNRQLERTLWVDAICINQDEEDQGVEKSKQIPLMRTIYAQAERVIVWLGDATENGDKALKAIRCLAEKQDTTSTLNTSKNYDACLRLLQRDWFSRIWVLQEVGVARCIYIMCGSVYIKGHIFCDGLSRLRLSSDLLSRIGPVAYLIRGALYRPEYELGSRGFISLGELIGMYHHHEATKQHDKVYALLGLSGDPITDALRPNYNLPWQEVFKEITSYLFPECSVETWNETETVVIKGKAWILGHVHSVEENLSKFDNQKVEVLFNDIAKSFGCEDQWGTDWKFQASAMLIQDGDIICLLKGASKPSIIRLCKDHFTVITPAVTPQQKRQKESTPAAMLQERCSTNGLCDILLTWKTPLANRENKDKSEITFTLMNKPPKFREEPYEAEKRLKHIMLAVIDIAMRILEQEIFRTEAIEQLLRQSGTKDLIIQELVAGDVSGYKRDMKPMSWDHLLYQDNDQPISEKTVIAATETCGTHGCIIMELFLQYQGANLPVSEEVVKAVA
;
A
#
# COMPACT_ATOMS: atom_id res chain seq x y z
N MET A 1 52.74 62.36 6.87
CA MET A 1 51.49 61.77 7.39
C MET A 1 50.67 61.33 6.20
N SER A 2 50.65 60.03 5.91
CA SER A 2 49.76 59.40 4.94
C SER A 2 49.05 58.27 5.68
N PRO A 3 47.71 58.11 5.56
CA PRO A 3 47.00 57.07 6.29
C PRO A 3 47.24 55.72 5.62
N GLY A 4 47.46 54.69 6.45
CA GLY A 4 47.58 53.30 6.01
C GLY A 4 46.24 52.70 5.55
N PRO A 5 46.27 51.52 4.92
CA PRO A 5 45.09 50.90 4.32
C PRO A 5 44.12 50.42 5.42
N GLU A 6 42.84 50.75 5.24
CA GLU A 6 41.74 50.27 6.07
C GLU A 6 41.72 48.74 6.07
N ARG A 7 41.80 48.16 7.27
CA ARG A 7 41.47 46.74 7.49
C ARG A 7 40.00 46.55 7.14
N THR A 8 39.73 45.87 6.03
CA THR A 8 38.42 45.27 5.77
C THR A 8 38.11 44.31 6.91
N SER A 9 37.21 44.69 7.80
CA SER A 9 36.64 43.80 8.80
C SER A 9 35.99 42.62 8.07
N HIS A 10 36.50 41.42 8.30
CA HIS A 10 35.78 40.20 7.96
C HIS A 10 34.59 40.09 8.90
N THR A 11 33.53 40.84 8.60
CA THR A 11 32.23 40.67 9.23
C THR A 11 31.71 39.33 8.74
N THR A 12 31.75 38.32 9.59
CA THR A 12 31.03 37.07 9.34
C THR A 12 29.57 37.44 9.03
N PRO A 13 29.01 36.99 7.91
CA PRO A 13 27.62 37.30 7.57
C PRO A 13 26.70 36.82 8.71
N PRO A 14 25.64 37.57 9.03
CA PRO A 14 24.75 37.21 10.13
C PRO A 14 24.13 35.83 9.88
N PRO A 15 23.91 35.03 10.94
CA PRO A 15 23.24 33.74 10.81
C PRO A 15 21.83 33.95 10.24
N PHE A 16 21.39 33.03 9.39
CA PHE A 16 20.03 33.07 8.86
C PHE A 16 19.03 32.84 10.00
N THR A 17 17.93 33.57 10.01
CA THR A 17 16.83 33.38 10.96
C THR A 17 15.52 33.35 10.19
N TYR A 18 14.72 32.32 10.46
CA TYR A 18 13.43 32.16 9.82
C TYR A 18 12.48 33.32 10.22
N PRO A 19 11.83 33.98 9.24
CA PRO A 19 10.75 34.92 9.54
C PRO A 19 9.60 34.19 10.23
N THR A 20 9.05 34.76 11.30
CA THR A 20 7.88 34.18 11.98
C THR A 20 6.72 34.03 11.00
N LEU A 21 6.15 32.82 10.91
CA LEU A 21 4.93 32.60 10.16
C LEU A 21 3.75 33.30 10.86
N PRO A 22 2.84 33.96 10.11
CA PRO A 22 1.60 34.44 10.66
C PRO A 22 0.82 33.32 11.37
N GLN A 23 0.02 33.65 12.38
CA GLN A 23 -0.82 32.66 13.07
C GLN A 23 -1.98 32.13 12.21
N GLU A 24 -2.10 32.59 10.96
CA GLU A 24 -3.18 32.19 10.08
C GLU A 24 -3.05 30.72 9.66
N PRO A 25 -4.18 29.98 9.62
CA PRO A 25 -4.18 28.52 9.53
C PRO A 25 -3.66 27.96 8.20
N TYR A 26 -3.55 28.78 7.15
CA TYR A 26 -3.19 28.36 5.79
C TYR A 26 -1.97 29.10 5.22
N THR A 27 -1.04 29.51 6.08
CA THR A 27 0.19 30.19 5.64
C THR A 27 1.38 29.24 5.62
N THR A 28 2.22 29.37 4.59
CA THR A 28 3.51 28.70 4.44
C THR A 28 4.54 29.69 3.92
N ARG A 29 5.80 29.25 3.72
CA ARG A 29 6.80 30.06 3.01
C ARG A 29 7.02 29.51 1.61
N MET A 30 7.48 30.37 0.72
CA MET A 30 7.91 30.03 -0.64
C MET A 30 9.29 30.64 -0.86
N ILE A 31 10.08 30.05 -1.75
CA ILE A 31 11.31 30.66 -2.23
C ILE A 31 11.12 31.23 -3.63
N ARG A 32 11.69 32.39 -3.89
CA ARG A 32 11.93 32.91 -5.23
C ARG A 32 13.37 32.59 -5.61
N LEU A 33 13.55 31.61 -6.48
CA LEU A 33 14.85 31.26 -7.06
C LEU A 33 15.22 32.31 -8.12
N LEU A 34 16.28 33.08 -7.86
CA LEU A 34 16.69 34.18 -8.73
C LEU A 34 17.44 33.67 -9.97
N PRO A 35 17.25 34.33 -11.13
CA PRO A 35 17.93 33.95 -12.35
C PRO A 35 19.39 34.36 -12.33
N HIS A 36 20.21 33.68 -13.13
CA HIS A 36 21.58 34.12 -13.39
C HIS A 36 22.07 33.63 -14.76
N GLU A 37 22.78 34.48 -15.50
CA GLU A 37 23.27 34.13 -16.84
C GLU A 37 24.32 33.02 -16.81
N ASP A 38 25.25 33.11 -15.86
CA ASP A 38 26.26 32.09 -15.59
C ASP A 38 25.69 30.98 -14.69
N LYS A 39 25.86 29.73 -15.12
CA LYS A 39 25.47 28.54 -14.37
C LYS A 39 26.37 28.26 -13.17
N SER A 40 27.64 28.68 -13.18
CA SER A 40 28.53 28.49 -12.03
C SER A 40 28.34 29.52 -10.91
N ALA A 41 27.59 30.58 -11.15
CA ALA A 41 27.33 31.59 -10.13
C ALA A 41 26.58 30.99 -8.92
N PRO A 42 26.82 31.51 -7.70
CA PRO A 42 26.12 31.07 -6.50
C PRO A 42 24.60 31.10 -6.68
N ILE A 43 23.91 30.09 -6.13
CA ILE A 43 22.44 30.05 -6.14
C ILE A 43 21.93 31.10 -5.15
N GLN A 44 20.98 31.93 -5.60
CA GLN A 44 20.36 32.96 -4.76
C GLN A 44 18.85 32.76 -4.72
N CYS A 45 18.29 32.84 -3.51
CA CYS A 45 16.89 32.67 -3.23
C CYS A 45 16.38 33.78 -2.28
N GLU A 46 15.13 34.19 -2.46
CA GLU A 46 14.41 35.03 -1.49
C GLU A 46 13.28 34.21 -0.84
N LEU A 47 13.23 34.16 0.48
CA LEU A 47 12.17 33.49 1.24
C LEU A 47 11.08 34.50 1.63
N PHE A 48 9.83 34.18 1.33
CA PHE A 48 8.68 35.04 1.63
C PHE A 48 7.47 34.23 2.10
N ASN A 49 6.57 34.87 2.85
CA ASN A 49 5.32 34.25 3.31
C ASN A 49 4.30 34.14 2.17
N TYR A 50 3.55 33.05 2.14
CA TYR A 50 2.56 32.75 1.13
C TYR A 50 1.26 32.27 1.77
N ASP A 51 0.14 32.81 1.32
CA ASP A 51 -1.19 32.43 1.78
C ASP A 51 -1.82 31.42 0.81
N LEU A 52 -2.28 30.28 1.35
CA LEU A 52 -2.96 29.20 0.64
C LEU A 52 -4.49 29.31 0.77
N SER A 53 -5.01 30.34 1.46
CA SER A 53 -6.45 30.55 1.69
C SER A 53 -7.21 30.96 0.42
N GLU A 54 -6.50 31.53 -0.56
CA GLU A 54 -7.07 31.99 -1.83
C GLU A 54 -7.54 30.81 -2.69
N THR A 55 -8.77 30.37 -2.45
CA THR A 55 -9.44 29.28 -3.19
C THR A 55 -10.34 29.80 -4.31
N GLY A 56 -10.46 31.12 -4.46
CA GLY A 56 -11.37 31.79 -5.39
C GLY A 56 -10.77 31.97 -6.78
N GLY A 57 -10.91 30.97 -7.66
CA GLY A 57 -10.72 31.07 -9.12
C GLY A 57 -9.32 31.42 -9.67
N GLY A 58 -8.43 32.01 -8.87
CA GLY A 58 -7.03 32.27 -9.19
C GLY A 58 -6.19 31.00 -9.13
N LYS A 59 -5.33 30.79 -10.13
CA LYS A 59 -4.33 29.71 -10.09
C LYS A 59 -3.11 30.19 -9.31
N HIS A 60 -2.72 29.46 -8.27
CA HIS A 60 -1.42 29.68 -7.65
C HIS A 60 -0.31 29.37 -8.66
N LEU A 61 0.69 30.26 -8.76
CA LEU A 61 1.74 30.20 -9.78
C LEU A 61 3.08 29.64 -9.26
N TYR A 62 3.08 29.09 -8.04
CA TYR A 62 4.27 28.42 -7.50
C TYR A 62 4.34 26.96 -7.96
N GLN A 63 5.54 26.39 -7.86
CA GLN A 63 5.81 25.00 -8.20
C GLN A 63 6.39 24.29 -6.99
N ALA A 64 5.93 23.07 -6.69
CA ALA A 64 6.46 22.31 -5.56
C ALA A 64 7.50 21.29 -6.04
N ILE A 65 8.60 21.12 -5.30
CA ILE A 65 9.62 20.12 -5.62
C ILE A 65 9.39 18.86 -4.78
N SER A 66 9.26 17.72 -5.45
CA SER A 66 9.27 16.39 -4.86
C SER A 66 10.63 15.74 -5.10
N TYR A 67 11.42 15.50 -4.06
CA TYR A 67 12.80 15.03 -4.16
C TYR A 67 13.25 14.24 -2.92
N VAL A 68 14.35 13.49 -3.07
CA VAL A 68 15.01 12.82 -1.94
C VAL A 68 15.94 13.82 -1.25
N TRP A 69 15.86 14.01 0.05
CA TRP A 69 16.75 14.94 0.76
C TRP A 69 18.24 14.59 0.56
N GLY A 70 18.58 13.30 0.59
CA GLY A 70 19.95 12.82 0.43
C GLY A 70 20.74 12.94 1.74
N SER A 71 22.06 12.87 1.64
CA SER A 71 22.95 12.93 2.80
C SER A 71 23.23 14.36 3.24
N GLU A 72 23.20 14.60 4.55
CA GLU A 72 23.60 15.87 5.18
C GLU A 72 25.11 15.96 5.47
N LEU A 73 25.89 14.91 5.16
CA LEU A 73 27.32 14.85 5.50
C LEU A 73 28.18 15.91 4.77
N LYS A 74 27.71 16.44 3.65
CA LYS A 74 28.41 17.43 2.83
C LYS A 74 27.41 18.46 2.29
N PRO A 75 26.93 19.39 3.12
CA PRO A 75 25.99 20.39 2.65
C PRO A 75 26.68 21.36 1.70
N GLU A 76 25.92 21.83 0.72
CA GLU A 76 26.30 22.92 -0.19
C GLU A 76 25.69 24.23 0.32
N SER A 77 26.32 25.36 -0.02
CA SER A 77 25.84 26.68 0.40
C SER A 77 25.07 27.39 -0.71
N ILE A 78 23.94 27.99 -0.35
CA ILE A 78 23.19 28.95 -1.17
C ILE A 78 23.11 30.29 -0.44
N ILE A 79 22.71 31.35 -1.16
CA ILE A 79 22.41 32.66 -0.58
C ILE A 79 20.90 32.76 -0.43
N LEU A 80 20.39 32.80 0.81
CA LEU A 80 18.98 32.92 1.14
C LEU A 80 18.75 34.24 1.88
N ASN A 81 17.94 35.15 1.31
CA ASN A 81 17.74 36.51 1.86
C ASN A 81 19.05 37.27 2.14
N GLY A 82 20.08 37.04 1.31
CA GLY A 82 21.41 37.64 1.49
C GLY A 82 22.32 36.95 2.51
N CYS A 83 21.83 35.95 3.24
CA CYS A 83 22.62 35.16 4.20
C CYS A 83 23.06 33.83 3.60
N THR A 84 24.19 33.29 4.07
CA THR A 84 24.61 31.92 3.73
C THR A 84 23.68 30.91 4.39
N PHE A 85 23.09 30.03 3.58
CA PHE A 85 22.20 28.96 4.03
C PHE A 85 22.67 27.62 3.46
N HIS A 86 22.59 26.57 4.27
CA HIS A 86 23.10 25.24 3.91
C HIS A 86 21.97 24.34 3.42
N VAL A 87 22.17 23.65 2.31
CA VAL A 87 21.25 22.68 1.73
C VAL A 87 21.99 21.39 1.39
N THR A 88 21.28 20.27 1.25
CA THR A 88 21.92 19.04 0.80
C THR A 88 22.42 19.16 -0.64
N THR A 89 23.42 18.36 -1.01
CA THR A 89 23.96 18.33 -2.39
C THR A 89 22.87 18.03 -3.43
N ASN A 90 21.91 17.15 -3.08
CA ASN A 90 20.83 16.82 -4.02
C ASN A 90 19.91 18.02 -4.28
N LEU A 91 19.55 18.76 -3.22
CA LEU A 91 18.72 19.96 -3.37
C LEU A 91 19.47 21.08 -4.09
N HIS A 92 20.74 21.31 -3.76
CA HIS A 92 21.57 22.29 -4.48
C HIS A 92 21.61 21.99 -5.98
N THR A 93 21.82 20.72 -6.34
CA THR A 93 21.83 20.28 -7.74
C THR A 93 20.46 20.49 -8.39
N ALA A 94 19.37 20.16 -7.71
CA ALA A 94 18.02 20.42 -8.22
C ALA A 94 17.80 21.91 -8.51
N LEU A 95 18.12 22.79 -7.56
CA LEU A 95 18.00 24.25 -7.71
C LEU A 95 18.88 24.76 -8.86
N LEU A 96 20.08 24.22 -9.03
CA LEU A 96 20.98 24.56 -10.15
C LEU A 96 20.35 24.26 -11.51
N TYR A 97 19.72 23.09 -11.66
CA TYR A 97 19.04 22.71 -12.90
C TYR A 97 17.72 23.47 -13.12
N LEU A 98 17.04 23.88 -12.05
CA LEU A 98 15.80 24.63 -12.11
C LEU A 98 16.02 26.14 -12.33
N ARG A 99 17.19 26.66 -11.97
CA ARG A 99 17.54 28.08 -12.14
C ARG A 99 17.53 28.45 -13.61
N ASN A 100 16.68 29.39 -13.96
CA ASN A 100 16.62 29.96 -15.30
C ASN A 100 17.67 31.08 -15.46
N ARG A 101 18.00 31.42 -16.70
CA ARG A 101 18.98 32.48 -16.99
C ARG A 101 18.42 33.89 -16.87
N GLN A 102 17.11 34.06 -17.03
CA GLN A 102 16.46 35.36 -17.19
C GLN A 102 15.29 35.58 -16.23
N LEU A 103 14.54 34.52 -15.92
CA LEU A 103 13.32 34.64 -15.12
C LEU A 103 13.49 33.99 -13.74
N GLU A 104 13.02 34.68 -12.72
CA GLU A 104 12.85 34.08 -11.41
C GLU A 104 11.81 32.96 -11.42
N ARG A 105 11.87 32.07 -10.42
CA ARG A 105 10.88 31.02 -10.23
C ARG A 105 10.44 30.95 -8.78
N THR A 106 9.12 30.93 -8.56
CA THR A 106 8.56 30.65 -7.23
C THR A 106 8.46 29.14 -6.99
N LEU A 107 9.11 28.67 -5.93
CA LEU A 107 9.21 27.27 -5.57
C LEU A 107 8.77 27.04 -4.13
N TRP A 108 8.13 25.91 -3.87
CA TRP A 108 8.01 25.33 -2.54
C TRP A 108 9.00 24.18 -2.39
N VAL A 109 9.85 24.26 -1.37
CA VAL A 109 10.87 23.27 -1.04
C VAL A 109 10.84 23.06 0.47
N ASP A 110 10.37 21.91 0.94
CA ASP A 110 10.21 21.59 2.35
C ASP A 110 11.43 21.93 3.24
N ALA A 111 12.64 21.58 2.80
CA ALA A 111 13.89 21.81 3.54
C ALA A 111 14.28 23.29 3.69
N ILE A 112 13.66 24.20 2.92
CA ILE A 112 13.92 25.66 3.00
C ILE A 112 12.67 26.42 3.46
N CYS A 113 11.48 25.98 3.07
CA CYS A 113 10.22 26.68 3.36
C CYS A 113 9.73 26.41 4.78
N ILE A 114 10.05 25.24 5.34
CA ILE A 114 9.72 24.86 6.72
C ILE A 114 10.98 25.02 7.56
N ASN A 115 10.82 25.59 8.75
CA ASN A 115 11.90 25.66 9.73
C ASN A 115 12.32 24.24 10.14
N GLN A 116 13.56 23.89 9.80
CA GLN A 116 14.15 22.58 10.09
C GLN A 116 14.90 22.52 11.42
N ASP A 117 15.09 23.66 12.10
CA ASP A 117 15.93 23.80 13.28
C ASP A 117 15.43 22.92 14.44
N GLU A 118 16.35 22.15 15.02
CA GLU A 118 16.04 21.29 16.17
C GLU A 118 15.60 22.10 17.40
N GLU A 119 16.06 23.35 17.51
CA GLU A 119 15.70 24.28 18.59
C GLU A 119 14.20 24.63 18.62
N ASP A 120 13.50 24.57 17.47
CA ASP A 120 12.05 24.75 17.38
C ASP A 120 11.27 23.53 17.90
N GLN A 121 11.95 22.43 18.22
CA GLN A 121 11.35 21.16 18.68
C GLN A 121 10.25 20.62 17.75
N GLY A 122 10.27 21.01 16.47
CA GLY A 122 9.28 20.60 15.47
C GLY A 122 7.90 21.24 15.64
N VAL A 123 7.79 22.37 16.36
CA VAL A 123 6.52 23.11 16.52
C VAL A 123 6.00 23.59 15.17
N GLU A 124 6.85 24.14 14.31
CA GLU A 124 6.48 24.57 12.97
C GLU A 124 6.16 23.36 12.08
N LYS A 125 7.00 22.31 12.12
CA LYS A 125 6.78 21.07 11.34
C LYS A 125 5.42 20.47 11.60
N SER A 126 5.00 20.40 12.87
CA SER A 126 3.71 19.85 13.28
C SER A 126 2.51 20.64 12.73
N LYS A 127 2.70 21.95 12.44
CA LYS A 127 1.69 22.81 11.80
C LYS A 127 1.73 22.71 10.27
N GLN A 128 2.92 22.60 9.68
CA GLN A 128 3.10 22.60 8.21
C GLN A 128 2.82 21.23 7.57
N ILE A 129 3.09 20.11 8.24
CA ILE A 129 2.83 18.76 7.69
C ILE A 129 1.36 18.58 7.26
N PRO A 130 0.35 18.95 8.08
CA PRO A 130 -1.05 18.92 7.64
C PRO A 130 -1.34 19.76 6.39
N LEU A 131 -0.57 20.83 6.13
CA LEU A 131 -0.72 21.69 4.96
C LEU A 131 -0.07 21.15 3.69
N MET A 132 0.84 20.17 3.78
CA MET A 132 1.52 19.60 2.59
C MET A 132 0.53 19.14 1.53
N ARG A 133 -0.61 18.56 1.94
CA ARG A 133 -1.67 18.17 1.00
C ARG A 133 -2.12 19.38 0.17
N THR A 134 -2.47 20.48 0.84
CA THR A 134 -2.93 21.71 0.19
C THR A 134 -1.85 22.29 -0.71
N ILE A 135 -0.59 22.33 -0.24
CA ILE A 135 0.55 22.87 -0.98
C ILE A 135 0.77 22.13 -2.30
N TYR A 136 0.80 20.79 -2.28
CA TYR A 136 0.99 20.03 -3.52
C TYR A 136 -0.25 20.06 -4.44
N ALA A 137 -1.46 20.14 -3.87
CA ALA A 137 -2.70 20.16 -4.64
C ALA A 137 -2.93 21.49 -5.36
N GLN A 138 -2.53 22.60 -4.74
CA GLN A 138 -2.66 23.96 -5.26
C GLN A 138 -1.49 24.38 -6.17
N ALA A 139 -0.37 23.66 -6.16
CA ALA A 139 0.79 23.98 -7.00
C ALA A 139 0.42 24.00 -8.50
N GLU A 140 0.96 24.97 -9.24
CA GLU A 140 0.83 25.05 -10.71
C GLU A 140 1.32 23.74 -11.36
N ARG A 141 2.41 23.20 -10.80
CA ARG A 141 2.96 21.89 -11.11
C ARG A 141 3.84 21.39 -9.98
N VAL A 142 3.97 20.07 -9.92
CA VAL A 142 4.91 19.37 -9.06
C VAL A 142 6.06 18.84 -9.91
N ILE A 143 7.29 19.14 -9.49
CA ILE A 143 8.51 18.71 -10.16
C ILE A 143 9.12 17.59 -9.35
N VAL A 144 9.02 16.38 -9.88
CA VAL A 144 9.71 15.20 -9.37
C VAL A 144 11.15 15.25 -9.83
N TRP A 145 12.07 15.51 -8.91
CA TRP A 145 13.51 15.50 -9.15
C TRP A 145 14.10 14.15 -8.75
N LEU A 146 14.49 13.36 -9.76
CA LEU A 146 15.07 12.04 -9.57
C LEU A 146 16.59 12.08 -9.32
N GLY A 147 17.22 13.25 -9.33
CA GLY A 147 18.68 13.39 -9.19
C GLY A 147 19.40 13.73 -10.50
N ASP A 148 20.71 13.91 -10.41
CA ASP A 148 21.57 14.26 -11.53
C ASP A 148 21.60 13.16 -12.63
N ALA A 149 22.23 13.46 -13.76
CA ALA A 149 22.39 12.57 -14.91
C ALA A 149 23.33 11.37 -14.66
N THR A 150 23.70 11.10 -13.40
CA THR A 150 24.48 9.94 -12.98
C THR A 150 23.83 8.64 -13.48
N GLU A 151 24.65 7.63 -13.74
CA GLU A 151 24.20 6.32 -14.22
C GLU A 151 23.40 6.34 -15.54
N ASN A 152 23.48 7.44 -16.31
CA ASN A 152 22.68 7.72 -17.50
C ASN A 152 21.18 7.91 -17.22
N GLY A 153 20.81 8.44 -16.05
CA GLY A 153 19.40 8.70 -15.71
C GLY A 153 18.68 9.63 -16.69
N ASP A 154 19.38 10.60 -17.28
CA ASP A 154 18.83 11.50 -18.29
C ASP A 154 18.52 10.77 -19.62
N LYS A 155 19.39 9.84 -20.03
CA LYS A 155 19.18 8.97 -21.20
C LYS A 155 18.07 7.95 -20.94
N ALA A 156 17.99 7.41 -19.73
CA ALA A 156 16.90 6.54 -19.30
C ALA A 156 15.55 7.26 -19.43
N LEU A 157 15.45 8.49 -18.93
CA LEU A 157 14.23 9.28 -19.03
C LEU A 157 13.87 9.61 -20.49
N LYS A 158 14.86 9.89 -21.35
CA LYS A 158 14.66 10.01 -22.82
C LYS A 158 14.15 8.71 -23.43
N ALA A 159 14.69 7.56 -23.04
CA ALA A 159 14.26 6.26 -23.56
C ALA A 159 12.80 5.94 -23.16
N ILE A 160 12.43 6.19 -21.90
CA ILE A 160 11.03 6.06 -21.43
C ILE A 160 10.09 6.93 -22.26
N ARG A 161 10.48 8.17 -22.57
CA ARG A 161 9.71 9.05 -23.47
C ARG A 161 9.54 8.47 -24.87
N CYS A 162 10.62 8.01 -25.49
CA CYS A 162 10.56 7.42 -26.84
C CYS A 162 9.65 6.18 -26.87
N LEU A 163 9.63 5.38 -25.80
CA LEU A 163 8.70 4.27 -25.66
C LEU A 163 7.25 4.73 -25.65
N ALA A 164 6.92 5.77 -24.88
CA ALA A 164 5.57 6.33 -24.83
C ALA A 164 5.09 6.81 -26.21
N GLU A 165 5.98 7.44 -26.97
CA GLU A 165 5.70 7.99 -28.32
C GLU A 165 5.57 6.93 -29.42
N LYS A 166 5.71 5.63 -29.08
CA LYS A 166 5.69 4.51 -30.03
C LYS A 166 6.77 4.61 -31.13
N GLN A 167 7.85 5.36 -30.88
CA GLN A 167 8.99 5.37 -31.78
C GLN A 167 9.69 4.01 -31.71
N ASP A 168 9.84 3.37 -32.87
CA ASP A 168 10.46 2.07 -33.14
C ASP A 168 10.95 1.29 -31.90
N THR A 169 10.03 0.50 -31.33
CA THR A 169 10.22 -0.31 -30.11
C THR A 169 11.36 -1.31 -30.23
N THR A 170 11.71 -1.70 -31.46
CA THR A 170 12.79 -2.63 -31.75
C THR A 170 14.16 -1.97 -31.69
N SER A 171 14.38 -0.74 -32.17
CA SER A 171 15.73 -0.13 -32.15
C SER A 171 16.07 0.56 -30.83
N THR A 172 15.09 1.11 -30.11
CA THR A 172 15.31 1.99 -28.94
C THR A 172 15.71 1.23 -27.65
N LEU A 173 15.18 0.01 -27.46
CA LEU A 173 15.47 -0.87 -26.32
C LEU A 173 16.43 -2.03 -26.62
N ASN A 174 16.74 -2.32 -27.89
CA ASN A 174 17.57 -3.49 -28.27
C ASN A 174 19.01 -3.45 -27.75
N THR A 175 19.50 -2.29 -27.27
CA THR A 175 20.73 -2.26 -26.47
C THR A 175 20.39 -2.45 -25.00
N SER A 176 20.84 -3.56 -24.39
CA SER A 176 20.65 -3.85 -22.95
C SER A 176 20.99 -2.63 -22.07
N LYS A 177 21.99 -1.84 -22.48
CA LYS A 177 22.41 -0.61 -21.78
C LYS A 177 21.30 0.41 -21.52
N ASN A 178 20.37 0.63 -22.46
CA ASN A 178 19.27 1.60 -22.27
C ASN A 178 18.22 1.06 -21.31
N TYR A 179 17.90 -0.23 -21.43
CA TYR A 179 17.01 -0.92 -20.53
C TYR A 179 17.57 -0.95 -19.10
N ASP A 180 18.86 -1.29 -18.93
CA ASP A 180 19.56 -1.29 -17.65
C ASP A 180 19.65 0.12 -17.02
N ALA A 181 19.73 1.17 -17.84
CA ALA A 181 19.66 2.54 -17.35
C ALA A 181 18.23 2.91 -16.86
N CYS A 182 17.19 2.45 -17.56
CA CYS A 182 15.80 2.61 -17.09
C CYS A 182 15.57 1.89 -15.76
N LEU A 183 16.03 0.64 -15.63
CA LEU A 183 15.90 -0.10 -14.37
C LEU A 183 16.63 0.60 -13.21
N ARG A 184 17.85 1.09 -13.42
CA ARG A 184 18.59 1.86 -12.39
C ARG A 184 17.91 3.17 -12.01
N LEU A 185 17.35 3.89 -13.00
CA LEU A 185 16.56 5.09 -12.72
C LEU A 185 15.36 4.79 -11.82
N LEU A 186 14.66 3.69 -12.08
CA LEU A 186 13.49 3.26 -11.30
C LEU A 186 13.84 2.67 -9.92
N GLN A 187 15.12 2.32 -9.69
CA GLN A 187 15.62 1.88 -8.39
C GLN A 187 16.05 3.02 -7.47
N ARG A 188 16.01 4.28 -7.94
CA ARG A 188 16.37 5.44 -7.10
C ARG A 188 15.38 5.61 -5.95
N ASP A 189 15.90 5.98 -4.78
CA ASP A 189 15.18 6.10 -3.50
C ASP A 189 13.90 6.95 -3.57
N TRP A 190 13.78 7.85 -4.55
CA TRP A 190 12.55 8.62 -4.73
C TRP A 190 11.33 7.71 -4.87
N PHE A 191 11.44 6.62 -5.63
CA PHE A 191 10.35 5.68 -5.86
C PHE A 191 10.01 4.80 -4.66
N SER A 192 10.88 4.71 -3.65
CA SER A 192 10.59 3.97 -2.43
C SER A 192 10.06 4.87 -1.31
N ARG A 193 10.14 6.19 -1.37
CA ARG A 193 9.74 7.05 -0.23
C ARG A 193 8.22 7.15 -0.06
N ILE A 194 7.72 6.97 1.16
CA ILE A 194 6.28 7.07 1.45
C ILE A 194 5.71 8.49 1.18
N TRP A 195 6.48 9.53 1.49
CA TRP A 195 6.02 10.91 1.34
C TRP A 195 5.70 11.28 -0.11
N VAL A 196 6.42 10.70 -1.09
CA VAL A 196 6.24 11.05 -2.51
C VAL A 196 4.83 10.74 -3.01
N LEU A 197 4.15 9.82 -2.36
CA LEU A 197 2.78 9.43 -2.68
C LEU A 197 1.82 10.59 -2.48
N GLN A 198 1.91 11.29 -1.35
CA GLN A 198 1.10 12.47 -1.14
C GLN A 198 1.44 13.55 -2.16
N GLU A 199 2.74 13.75 -2.42
CA GLU A 199 3.26 14.78 -3.32
C GLU A 199 2.74 14.62 -4.75
N VAL A 200 2.76 13.41 -5.30
CA VAL A 200 2.22 13.13 -6.66
C VAL A 200 0.73 12.79 -6.65
N GLY A 201 0.19 12.32 -5.54
CA GLY A 201 -1.18 11.83 -5.41
C GLY A 201 -2.23 12.92 -5.29
N VAL A 202 -1.82 14.16 -5.00
CA VAL A 202 -2.73 15.32 -5.03
C VAL A 202 -2.39 16.34 -6.12
N ALA A 203 -1.20 16.24 -6.72
CA ALA A 203 -0.74 17.13 -7.78
C ALA A 203 -1.64 17.09 -9.03
N ARG A 204 -1.93 18.24 -9.66
CA ARG A 204 -2.72 18.26 -10.91
C ARG A 204 -1.86 18.20 -12.16
N CYS A 205 -0.61 18.63 -12.05
CA CYS A 205 0.35 18.66 -13.15
C CYS A 205 1.70 18.19 -12.63
N ILE A 206 2.26 17.13 -13.22
CA ILE A 206 3.50 16.49 -12.75
C ILE A 206 4.52 16.49 -13.88
N TYR A 207 5.73 16.93 -13.55
CA TYR A 207 6.92 16.83 -14.39
C TYR A 207 7.94 15.95 -13.70
N ILE A 208 8.49 14.98 -14.41
CA ILE A 208 9.56 14.11 -13.92
C ILE A 208 10.85 14.56 -14.57
N MET A 209 11.87 14.79 -13.76
CA MET A 209 13.13 15.40 -14.16
C MET A 209 14.31 14.57 -13.65
N CYS A 210 15.30 14.38 -14.51
CA CYS A 210 16.59 13.77 -14.18
C CYS A 210 17.69 14.47 -14.97
N GLY A 211 18.64 15.08 -14.26
CA GLY A 211 19.62 15.99 -14.87
C GLY A 211 18.93 17.08 -15.68
N SER A 212 19.34 17.27 -16.94
CA SER A 212 18.75 18.28 -17.83
C SER A 212 17.47 17.85 -18.56
N VAL A 213 17.04 16.60 -18.40
CA VAL A 213 15.88 16.03 -19.12
C VAL A 213 14.66 16.06 -18.22
N TYR A 214 13.53 16.49 -18.77
CA TYR A 214 12.25 16.39 -18.09
C TYR A 214 11.15 15.94 -19.06
N ILE A 215 10.16 15.22 -18.52
CA ILE A 215 8.98 14.75 -19.25
C ILE A 215 7.72 14.90 -18.40
N LYS A 216 6.55 14.97 -19.02
CA LYS A 216 5.27 15.01 -18.31
C LYS A 216 5.00 13.64 -17.65
N GLY A 217 4.36 13.65 -16.49
CA GLY A 217 4.07 12.43 -15.72
C GLY A 217 3.30 11.36 -16.51
N HIS A 218 2.29 11.74 -17.30
CA HIS A 218 1.55 10.77 -18.12
C HIS A 218 2.42 10.10 -19.20
N ILE A 219 3.36 10.84 -19.80
CA ILE A 219 4.32 10.30 -20.77
C ILE A 219 5.25 9.30 -20.09
N PHE A 220 5.68 9.59 -18.85
CA PHE A 220 6.44 8.63 -18.06
C PHE A 220 5.65 7.35 -17.83
N CYS A 221 4.41 7.43 -17.34
CA CYS A 221 3.55 6.27 -17.10
C CYS A 221 3.30 5.43 -18.38
N ASP A 222 3.06 6.08 -19.51
CA ASP A 222 2.87 5.40 -20.79
C ASP A 222 4.16 4.74 -21.30
N GLY A 223 5.32 5.34 -21.04
CA GLY A 223 6.62 4.75 -21.34
C GLY A 223 6.91 3.54 -20.47
N LEU A 224 6.64 3.64 -19.16
CA LEU A 224 6.76 2.52 -18.23
C LEU A 224 5.90 1.33 -18.66
N SER A 225 4.70 1.57 -19.20
CA SER A 225 3.72 0.52 -19.57
C SER A 225 4.27 -0.47 -20.61
N ARG A 226 5.36 -0.08 -21.28
CA ARG A 226 6.07 -0.84 -22.31
C ARG A 226 7.36 -1.48 -21.81
N LEU A 227 7.78 -1.18 -20.58
CA LEU A 227 8.92 -1.84 -19.95
C LEU A 227 8.45 -3.13 -19.29
N ARG A 228 9.26 -4.19 -19.45
CA ARG A 228 9.11 -5.40 -18.64
C ARG A 228 9.77 -5.11 -17.29
N LEU A 229 9.00 -5.06 -16.21
CA LEU A 229 9.55 -4.82 -14.87
C LEU A 229 9.45 -6.10 -14.05
N SER A 230 10.37 -6.28 -13.10
CA SER A 230 10.26 -7.36 -12.12
C SER A 230 9.16 -7.05 -11.11
N SER A 231 8.58 -8.09 -10.51
CA SER A 231 7.51 -7.96 -9.51
C SER A 231 7.87 -7.01 -8.34
N ASP A 232 9.12 -7.02 -7.87
CA ASP A 232 9.56 -6.14 -6.77
C ASP A 232 9.68 -4.67 -7.19
N LEU A 233 10.02 -4.41 -8.44
CA LEU A 233 10.03 -3.04 -8.94
C LEU A 233 8.60 -2.56 -9.24
N LEU A 234 7.75 -3.45 -9.74
CA LEU A 234 6.33 -3.16 -9.95
C LEU A 234 5.62 -2.79 -8.65
N SER A 235 5.91 -3.47 -7.54
CA SER A 235 5.28 -3.20 -6.25
C SER A 235 5.67 -1.85 -5.65
N ARG A 236 6.82 -1.28 -6.04
CA ARG A 236 7.24 0.08 -5.67
C ARG A 236 6.70 1.12 -6.66
N ILE A 237 6.84 0.87 -7.96
CA ILE A 237 6.53 1.83 -9.03
C ILE A 237 5.04 1.93 -9.33
N GLY A 238 4.30 0.82 -9.25
CA GLY A 238 2.88 0.76 -9.61
C GLY A 238 2.01 1.74 -8.84
N PRO A 239 2.09 1.78 -7.51
CA PRO A 239 1.33 2.74 -6.70
C PRO A 239 1.63 4.21 -7.06
N VAL A 240 2.91 4.55 -7.30
CA VAL A 240 3.33 5.89 -7.73
C VAL A 240 2.80 6.21 -9.14
N ALA A 241 2.94 5.27 -10.08
CA ALA A 241 2.48 5.42 -11.46
C ALA A 241 0.96 5.59 -11.54
N TYR A 242 0.21 4.87 -10.72
CA TYR A 242 -1.24 5.03 -10.57
C TYR A 242 -1.60 6.46 -10.14
N LEU A 243 -0.95 6.96 -9.09
CA LEU A 243 -1.19 8.33 -8.61
C LEU A 243 -0.81 9.38 -9.66
N ILE A 244 0.27 9.18 -10.41
CA ILE A 244 0.67 10.09 -11.49
C ILE A 244 -0.36 10.06 -12.63
N ARG A 245 -0.86 8.89 -13.04
CA ARG A 245 -1.93 8.78 -14.05
C ARG A 245 -3.21 9.50 -13.61
N GLY A 246 -3.56 9.38 -12.33
CA GLY A 246 -4.72 10.04 -11.73
C GLY A 246 -4.70 11.57 -11.82
N ALA A 247 -3.52 12.19 -11.90
CA ALA A 247 -3.37 13.65 -11.97
C ALA A 247 -4.18 14.29 -13.10
N LEU A 248 -4.28 13.62 -14.25
CA LEU A 248 -5.01 14.11 -15.43
C LEU A 248 -6.53 14.25 -15.22
N TYR A 249 -7.08 13.55 -14.22
CA TYR A 249 -8.51 13.50 -13.97
C TYR A 249 -8.93 14.31 -12.74
N ARG A 250 -7.98 14.99 -12.06
CA ARG A 250 -8.27 15.78 -10.86
C ARG A 250 -8.87 17.14 -11.25
N PRO A 251 -10.09 17.48 -10.81
CA PRO A 251 -10.73 18.74 -11.17
C PRO A 251 -9.98 19.94 -10.56
N GLU A 252 -9.83 21.01 -11.35
CA GLU A 252 -9.19 22.26 -10.88
C GLU A 252 -10.02 23.00 -9.83
N TYR A 253 -11.34 22.81 -9.83
CA TYR A 253 -12.30 23.52 -8.98
C TYR A 253 -12.59 22.83 -7.62
N GLU A 254 -12.20 21.55 -7.42
CA GLU A 254 -12.44 20.83 -6.15
C GLU A 254 -11.15 20.62 -5.34
N LEU A 255 -10.54 21.71 -4.87
CA LEU A 255 -9.29 21.66 -4.08
C LEU A 255 -9.42 20.86 -2.77
N GLY A 256 -10.62 20.83 -2.17
CA GLY A 256 -10.89 20.18 -0.90
C GLY A 256 -11.26 18.69 -0.97
N SER A 257 -11.53 18.15 -2.17
CA SER A 257 -12.01 16.76 -2.30
C SER A 257 -10.93 15.77 -1.89
N ARG A 258 -11.16 15.00 -0.82
CA ARG A 258 -10.18 14.06 -0.26
C ARG A 258 -10.02 12.74 -1.01
N GLY A 259 -10.57 12.65 -2.23
CA GLY A 259 -10.61 11.39 -2.97
C GLY A 259 -11.53 10.37 -2.29
N PHE A 260 -11.50 9.13 -2.76
CA PHE A 260 -12.41 8.06 -2.32
C PHE A 260 -11.70 6.83 -1.74
N ILE A 261 -10.36 6.84 -1.71
CA ILE A 261 -9.56 5.70 -1.25
C ILE A 261 -9.47 5.77 0.27
N SER A 262 -9.86 4.70 0.99
CA SER A 262 -9.73 4.70 2.45
C SER A 262 -8.30 4.47 2.90
N LEU A 263 -7.99 4.82 4.15
CA LEU A 263 -6.66 4.66 4.73
C LEU A 263 -6.20 3.20 4.68
N GLY A 264 -7.11 2.26 4.92
CA GLY A 264 -6.81 0.82 4.83
C GLY A 264 -6.35 0.40 3.44
N GLU A 265 -6.99 0.90 2.39
CA GLU A 265 -6.59 0.65 1.00
C GLU A 265 -5.22 1.26 0.70
N LEU A 266 -4.98 2.50 1.14
CA LEU A 266 -3.68 3.17 0.96
C LEU A 266 -2.56 2.39 1.67
N ILE A 267 -2.76 1.94 2.92
CA ILE A 267 -1.74 1.18 3.65
C ILE A 267 -1.41 -0.12 2.91
N GLY A 268 -2.42 -0.82 2.38
CA GLY A 268 -2.22 -1.98 1.52
C GLY A 268 -1.42 -1.64 0.26
N MET A 269 -1.81 -0.58 -0.46
CA MET A 269 -1.18 -0.12 -1.70
C MET A 269 0.28 0.33 -1.54
N TYR A 270 0.65 0.88 -0.39
CA TYR A 270 1.94 1.57 -0.22
C TYR A 270 2.88 0.89 0.76
N HIS A 271 2.60 -0.34 1.16
CA HIS A 271 3.38 -1.06 2.16
C HIS A 271 4.89 -1.17 1.81
N HIS A 272 5.25 -1.31 0.54
CA HIS A 272 6.65 -1.35 0.09
C HIS A 272 7.41 -0.02 0.15
N HIS A 273 6.76 1.09 0.51
CA HIS A 273 7.40 2.41 0.54
C HIS A 273 8.02 2.71 1.91
N GLU A 274 9.28 3.07 1.93
CA GLU A 274 10.15 3.35 3.06
C GLU A 274 9.88 4.72 3.70
N ALA A 275 10.17 4.81 4.99
CA ALA A 275 9.98 5.99 5.81
C ALA A 275 11.13 6.10 6.81
N THR A 276 11.70 7.30 6.98
CA THR A 276 12.75 7.53 8.00
C THR A 276 12.20 7.43 9.40
N LYS A 277 11.04 8.05 9.65
CA LYS A 277 10.27 7.90 10.89
C LYS A 277 9.13 6.91 10.67
N GLN A 278 8.98 5.99 11.60
CA GLN A 278 7.99 4.92 11.54
C GLN A 278 6.55 5.45 11.34
N HIS A 279 6.22 6.54 12.05
CA HIS A 279 4.95 7.27 11.97
C HIS A 279 4.53 7.67 10.55
N ASP A 280 5.51 7.98 9.69
CA ASP A 280 5.24 8.49 8.34
C ASP A 280 4.65 7.41 7.43
N LYS A 281 4.78 6.11 7.76
CA LYS A 281 4.09 5.01 7.07
C LYS A 281 2.57 5.20 7.05
N VAL A 282 2.03 5.98 7.99
CA VAL A 282 0.60 6.30 8.06
C VAL A 282 0.38 7.78 7.80
N TYR A 283 1.14 8.67 8.45
CA TYR A 283 0.86 10.10 8.35
C TYR A 283 1.01 10.66 6.94
N ALA A 284 1.92 10.11 6.12
CA ALA A 284 2.03 10.47 4.71
C ALA A 284 0.80 10.06 3.87
N LEU A 285 0.00 9.11 4.34
CA LEU A 285 -1.18 8.61 3.62
C LEU A 285 -2.46 9.35 4.00
N LEU A 286 -2.49 10.02 5.15
CA LEU A 286 -3.66 10.79 5.61
C LEU A 286 -4.03 11.89 4.62
N GLY A 287 -3.02 12.50 3.99
CA GLY A 287 -3.20 13.48 2.93
C GLY A 287 -3.76 12.91 1.64
N LEU A 288 -3.96 11.60 1.49
CA LEU A 288 -4.60 10.94 0.35
C LEU A 288 -5.91 10.24 0.71
N SER A 289 -6.15 10.02 2.00
CA SER A 289 -7.30 9.26 2.48
C SER A 289 -8.60 10.07 2.36
N GLY A 290 -9.64 9.41 1.85
CA GLY A 290 -11.02 9.90 1.89
C GLY A 290 -11.66 9.77 3.27
N ASP A 291 -10.99 9.14 4.23
CA ASP A 291 -11.51 8.93 5.57
C ASP A 291 -11.63 10.24 6.38
N PRO A 292 -12.62 10.35 7.28
CA PRO A 292 -12.75 11.50 8.16
C PRO A 292 -11.55 11.56 9.12
N ILE A 293 -10.95 12.75 9.30
CA ILE A 293 -9.92 12.93 10.33
C ILE A 293 -10.59 12.92 11.69
N THR A 294 -10.40 11.82 12.41
CA THR A 294 -10.69 11.66 13.83
C THR A 294 -9.45 12.01 14.65
N ASP A 295 -9.58 12.15 15.97
CA ASP A 295 -8.43 12.42 16.84
C ASP A 295 -7.37 11.30 16.76
N ALA A 296 -7.78 10.05 16.57
CA ALA A 296 -6.89 8.90 16.37
C ALA A 296 -6.03 8.98 15.08
N LEU A 297 -6.45 9.79 14.11
CA LEU A 297 -5.74 9.98 12.84
C LEU A 297 -4.99 11.31 12.78
N ARG A 298 -4.89 12.06 13.88
CA ARG A 298 -4.11 13.31 13.91
C ARG A 298 -2.62 13.00 14.08
N PRO A 299 -1.73 13.56 13.25
CA PRO A 299 -0.30 13.37 13.40
C PRO A 299 0.22 13.80 14.78
N ASN A 300 0.83 12.88 15.51
CA ASN A 300 1.44 13.14 16.81
C ASN A 300 2.76 12.35 16.96
N TYR A 301 3.87 13.01 16.64
CA TYR A 301 5.21 12.41 16.74
C TYR A 301 5.71 12.24 18.19
N ASN A 302 4.98 12.74 19.18
CA ASN A 302 5.33 12.56 20.60
C ASN A 302 4.83 11.21 21.15
N LEU A 303 3.90 10.54 20.46
CA LEU A 303 3.44 9.21 20.84
C LEU A 303 4.44 8.13 20.38
N PRO A 304 4.73 7.12 21.20
CA PRO A 304 5.43 5.93 20.74
C PRO A 304 4.70 5.29 19.56
N TRP A 305 5.45 4.75 18.60
CA TRP A 305 4.86 4.14 17.41
C TRP A 305 3.84 3.04 17.73
N GLN A 306 4.06 2.25 18.79
CA GLN A 306 3.13 1.17 19.17
C GLN A 306 1.72 1.70 19.48
N GLU A 307 1.62 2.82 20.20
CA GLU A 307 0.33 3.44 20.52
C GLU A 307 -0.34 3.98 19.26
N VAL A 308 0.42 4.65 18.39
CA VAL A 308 -0.07 5.13 17.10
C VAL A 308 -0.58 3.95 16.26
N PHE A 309 0.19 2.88 16.15
CA PHE A 309 -0.19 1.71 15.39
C PHE A 309 -1.41 0.99 15.97
N LYS A 310 -1.54 0.95 17.29
CA LYS A 310 -2.71 0.42 17.99
C LYS A 310 -3.96 1.26 17.72
N GLU A 311 -3.85 2.58 17.76
CA GLU A 311 -4.95 3.52 17.47
C GLU A 311 -5.42 3.35 16.02
N ILE A 312 -4.50 3.29 15.07
CA ILE A 312 -4.81 3.10 13.64
C ILE A 312 -5.43 1.72 13.39
N THR A 313 -4.88 0.67 14.01
CA THR A 313 -5.44 -0.68 13.86
C THR A 313 -6.85 -0.75 14.45
N SER A 314 -7.09 -0.14 15.60
CA SER A 314 -8.43 -0.05 16.21
C SER A 314 -9.40 0.75 15.34
N TYR A 315 -8.91 1.77 14.63
CA TYR A 315 -9.70 2.54 13.67
C TYR A 315 -10.09 1.70 12.44
N LEU A 316 -9.15 0.94 11.88
CA LEU A 316 -9.38 0.10 10.70
C LEU A 316 -10.24 -1.14 10.99
N PHE A 317 -10.15 -1.66 12.21
CA PHE A 317 -10.86 -2.85 12.67
C PHE A 317 -11.75 -2.50 13.87
N PRO A 318 -12.86 -1.78 13.64
CA PRO A 318 -13.81 -1.45 14.70
C PRO A 318 -14.36 -2.73 15.35
N GLU A 319 -14.80 -2.64 16.60
CA GLU A 319 -15.29 -3.78 17.41
C GLU A 319 -14.28 -4.92 17.65
N CYS A 320 -13.04 -4.81 17.19
CA CYS A 320 -11.98 -5.79 17.46
C CYS A 320 -11.11 -5.34 18.64
N SER A 321 -10.59 -6.29 19.40
CA SER A 321 -9.54 -6.01 20.38
C SER A 321 -8.17 -6.08 19.72
N VAL A 322 -7.31 -5.13 20.06
CA VAL A 322 -6.01 -4.92 19.41
C VAL A 322 -4.91 -4.96 20.46
N GLU A 323 -3.96 -5.88 20.27
CA GLU A 323 -2.82 -6.09 21.15
C GLU A 323 -1.50 -5.86 20.39
N THR A 324 -0.64 -5.00 20.94
CA THR A 324 0.66 -4.63 20.38
C THR A 324 1.75 -4.84 21.44
N TRP A 325 2.96 -5.21 21.03
CA TRP A 325 4.11 -5.39 21.93
C TRP A 325 5.31 -4.57 21.50
N ASN A 326 6.16 -4.19 22.47
CA ASN A 326 7.30 -3.32 22.19
C ASN A 326 8.38 -3.95 21.31
N GLU A 327 8.53 -5.27 21.44
CA GLU A 327 9.60 -6.04 20.81
C GLU A 327 9.23 -6.55 19.40
N THR A 328 7.97 -6.40 18.98
CA THR A 328 7.47 -6.99 17.73
C THR A 328 6.73 -5.98 16.87
N GLU A 329 7.05 -5.96 15.58
CA GLU A 329 6.37 -5.19 14.54
C GLU A 329 5.01 -5.77 14.09
N THR A 330 4.46 -6.71 14.88
CA THR A 330 3.23 -7.45 14.60
C THR A 330 2.16 -7.02 15.60
N VAL A 331 0.98 -6.67 15.10
CA VAL A 331 -0.23 -6.50 15.92
C VAL A 331 -1.08 -7.75 15.83
N VAL A 332 -1.69 -8.10 16.95
CA VAL A 332 -2.70 -9.16 17.04
C VAL A 332 -4.06 -8.49 17.17
N ILE A 333 -5.00 -8.92 16.33
CA ILE A 333 -6.37 -8.40 16.30
C ILE A 333 -7.29 -9.59 16.56
N LYS A 334 -8.15 -9.47 17.57
CA LYS A 334 -9.18 -10.47 17.85
C LYS A 334 -10.53 -9.86 17.60
N GLY A 335 -11.39 -10.60 16.92
CA GLY A 335 -12.72 -10.12 16.67
C GLY A 335 -13.60 -11.23 16.12
N LYS A 336 -14.69 -10.79 15.52
CA LYS A 336 -15.61 -11.66 14.83
C LYS A 336 -15.75 -11.23 13.38
N ALA A 337 -15.79 -12.18 12.46
CA ALA A 337 -15.89 -11.90 11.04
C ALA A 337 -16.78 -12.91 10.31
N TRP A 338 -17.39 -12.46 9.23
CA TRP A 338 -17.99 -13.36 8.24
C TRP A 338 -16.93 -13.70 7.19
N ILE A 339 -16.69 -14.99 6.97
CA ILE A 339 -15.94 -15.44 5.81
C ILE A 339 -16.88 -15.38 4.62
N LEU A 340 -16.51 -14.62 3.59
CA LEU A 340 -17.37 -14.33 2.45
C LEU A 340 -17.01 -15.15 1.22
N GLY A 341 -15.79 -15.68 1.15
CA GLY A 341 -15.30 -16.39 -0.01
C GLY A 341 -13.78 -16.33 -0.13
N HIS A 342 -13.29 -16.58 -1.34
CA HIS A 342 -11.87 -16.58 -1.64
C HIS A 342 -11.56 -15.93 -2.99
N VAL A 343 -10.30 -15.56 -3.16
CA VAL A 343 -9.70 -15.11 -4.41
C VAL A 343 -9.48 -16.33 -5.30
N HIS A 344 -10.24 -16.42 -6.38
CA HIS A 344 -10.16 -17.53 -7.33
C HIS A 344 -9.03 -17.38 -8.32
N SER A 345 -8.83 -16.17 -8.84
CA SER A 345 -7.78 -15.89 -9.80
C SER A 345 -7.28 -14.47 -9.69
N VAL A 346 -5.98 -14.29 -9.88
CA VAL A 346 -5.32 -12.98 -9.96
C VAL A 346 -4.77 -12.78 -11.36
N GLU A 347 -5.36 -11.87 -12.12
CA GLU A 347 -4.85 -11.44 -13.43
C GLU A 347 -3.97 -10.19 -13.28
N GLU A 348 -2.67 -10.38 -13.49
CA GLU A 348 -1.71 -9.28 -13.51
C GLU A 348 -1.66 -8.60 -14.88
N ASN A 349 -2.34 -7.46 -15.03
CA ASN A 349 -2.15 -6.63 -16.22
C ASN A 349 -0.93 -5.72 -16.06
N LEU A 350 0.26 -6.34 -16.05
CA LEU A 350 1.56 -5.67 -15.87
C LEU A 350 1.82 -4.56 -16.90
N SER A 351 1.15 -4.62 -18.05
CA SER A 351 1.37 -3.75 -19.20
C SER A 351 0.81 -2.33 -19.04
N LYS A 352 0.09 -2.00 -17.96
CA LYS A 352 -0.54 -0.66 -17.84
C LYS A 352 -0.31 0.09 -16.53
N PHE A 353 0.23 -0.56 -15.50
CA PHE A 353 0.14 -0.07 -14.10
C PHE A 353 -1.30 0.27 -13.68
N ASP A 354 -2.26 -0.28 -14.43
CA ASP A 354 -3.68 -0.22 -14.16
C ASP A 354 -4.05 -1.39 -13.24
N ASN A 355 -5.32 -1.40 -12.86
CA ASN A 355 -5.85 -2.21 -11.80
C ASN A 355 -5.50 -3.70 -11.90
N GLN A 356 -5.09 -4.29 -10.77
CA GLN A 356 -5.02 -5.74 -10.64
C GLN A 356 -6.45 -6.27 -10.73
N LYS A 357 -6.70 -7.18 -11.69
CA LYS A 357 -8.01 -7.81 -11.80
C LYS A 357 -7.96 -9.08 -10.95
N VAL A 358 -8.93 -9.21 -10.08
CA VAL A 358 -9.04 -10.34 -9.17
C VAL A 358 -10.45 -10.86 -9.28
N GLU A 359 -10.54 -12.15 -9.52
CA GLU A 359 -11.81 -12.86 -9.53
C GLU A 359 -12.07 -13.43 -8.14
N VAL A 360 -13.28 -13.16 -7.65
CA VAL A 360 -13.74 -13.55 -6.33
C VAL A 360 -14.87 -14.56 -6.47
N LEU A 361 -14.77 -15.64 -5.72
CA LEU A 361 -15.86 -16.60 -5.54
C LEU A 361 -16.45 -16.47 -4.15
N PHE A 362 -17.72 -16.06 -4.10
CA PHE A 362 -18.47 -15.91 -2.86
C PHE A 362 -19.09 -17.23 -2.38
N ASN A 363 -19.12 -17.41 -1.06
CA ASN A 363 -19.87 -18.49 -0.43
C ASN A 363 -21.37 -18.15 -0.31
N ASP A 364 -22.18 -19.12 0.12
CA ASP A 364 -23.64 -18.94 0.10
C ASP A 364 -24.11 -17.99 1.20
N ILE A 365 -23.37 -17.86 2.31
CA ILE A 365 -23.51 -16.76 3.27
C ILE A 365 -23.41 -15.41 2.56
N ALA A 366 -22.33 -15.15 1.81
CA ALA A 366 -22.13 -13.90 1.11
C ALA A 366 -23.20 -13.65 0.02
N LYS A 367 -23.62 -14.70 -0.70
CA LYS A 367 -24.74 -14.60 -1.65
C LYS A 367 -26.06 -14.26 -0.95
N SER A 368 -26.31 -14.83 0.22
CA SER A 368 -27.51 -14.54 1.02
C SER A 368 -27.56 -13.08 1.49
N PHE A 369 -26.39 -12.45 1.69
CA PHE A 369 -26.27 -11.02 2.01
C PHE A 369 -26.38 -10.11 0.77
N GLY A 370 -26.38 -10.68 -0.43
CA GLY A 370 -26.37 -9.94 -1.69
C GLY A 370 -25.00 -9.34 -2.03
N CYS A 371 -23.92 -9.87 -1.47
CA CYS A 371 -22.56 -9.39 -1.75
C CYS A 371 -22.21 -9.52 -3.24
N GLU A 372 -22.62 -10.61 -3.88
CA GLU A 372 -22.36 -10.85 -5.30
C GLU A 372 -23.08 -9.83 -6.20
N ASP A 373 -24.32 -9.48 -5.88
CA ASP A 373 -25.08 -8.46 -6.60
C ASP A 373 -24.46 -7.06 -6.43
N GLN A 374 -23.98 -6.75 -5.22
CA GLN A 374 -23.46 -5.44 -4.85
C GLN A 374 -22.03 -5.20 -5.35
N TRP A 375 -21.15 -6.19 -5.19
CA TRP A 375 -19.72 -6.06 -5.46
C TRP A 375 -19.29 -6.72 -6.76
N GLY A 376 -20.08 -7.66 -7.30
CA GLY A 376 -19.67 -8.50 -8.41
C GLY A 376 -18.52 -9.44 -8.04
N THR A 377 -18.17 -10.34 -8.97
CA THR A 377 -17.06 -11.29 -8.82
C THR A 377 -15.75 -10.78 -9.43
N ASP A 378 -15.83 -9.89 -10.43
CA ASP A 378 -14.66 -9.28 -11.08
C ASP A 378 -14.23 -7.99 -10.34
N TRP A 379 -13.30 -8.10 -9.41
CA TRP A 379 -12.76 -6.96 -8.68
C TRP A 379 -11.57 -6.36 -9.40
N LYS A 380 -11.44 -5.04 -9.33
CA LYS A 380 -10.31 -4.31 -9.90
C LYS A 380 -9.73 -3.37 -8.86
N PHE A 381 -8.56 -3.73 -8.35
CA PHE A 381 -7.86 -2.98 -7.33
C PHE A 381 -7.04 -1.85 -7.93
N GLN A 382 -7.14 -0.66 -7.35
CA GLN A 382 -6.31 0.47 -7.73
C GLN A 382 -4.85 0.18 -7.34
N ALA A 383 -3.94 0.15 -8.32
CA ALA A 383 -2.49 -0.04 -8.17
C ALA A 383 -2.04 -1.24 -7.30
N SER A 384 -1.42 -2.25 -7.93
CA SER A 384 -0.96 -3.43 -7.19
C SER A 384 0.25 -3.14 -6.31
N ALA A 385 0.09 -3.37 -5.01
CA ALA A 385 1.20 -3.71 -4.14
C ALA A 385 1.15 -5.23 -3.99
N MET A 386 1.81 -5.94 -4.89
CA MET A 386 1.69 -7.40 -5.10
C MET A 386 1.77 -8.21 -3.80
N LEU A 387 0.61 -8.45 -3.17
CA LEU A 387 0.44 -9.34 -2.03
C LEU A 387 -0.72 -10.32 -2.21
N ILE A 388 -1.77 -9.95 -2.97
CA ILE A 388 -2.94 -10.81 -3.18
C ILE A 388 -2.56 -12.00 -4.07
N GLN A 389 -2.93 -13.19 -3.65
CA GLN A 389 -2.68 -14.46 -4.33
C GLN A 389 -3.96 -15.29 -4.44
N ASP A 390 -3.96 -16.25 -5.36
CA ASP A 390 -4.99 -17.27 -5.46
C ASP A 390 -5.13 -18.00 -4.11
N GLY A 391 -6.36 -18.22 -3.68
CA GLY A 391 -6.69 -18.82 -2.38
C GLY A 391 -6.70 -17.85 -1.19
N ASP A 392 -6.33 -16.57 -1.35
CA ASP A 392 -6.54 -15.59 -0.29
C ASP A 392 -8.02 -15.45 0.07
N ILE A 393 -8.31 -15.20 1.34
CA ILE A 393 -9.65 -15.28 1.90
C ILE A 393 -10.22 -13.88 2.03
N ILE A 394 -11.50 -13.75 1.69
CA ILE A 394 -12.23 -12.48 1.81
C ILE A 394 -13.12 -12.58 3.04
N CYS A 395 -12.97 -11.63 3.94
CA CYS A 395 -13.79 -11.56 5.14
C CYS A 395 -14.34 -10.15 5.35
N LEU A 396 -15.47 -10.08 6.05
CA LEU A 396 -16.00 -8.83 6.57
C LEU A 396 -15.95 -8.90 8.10
N LEU A 397 -15.10 -8.07 8.70
CA LEU A 397 -15.06 -7.97 10.16
C LEU A 397 -16.31 -7.26 10.67
N LYS A 398 -16.80 -7.70 11.82
CA LYS A 398 -17.92 -7.04 12.50
C LYS A 398 -17.57 -5.58 12.79
N GLY A 399 -18.47 -4.66 12.47
CA GLY A 399 -18.26 -3.21 12.59
C GLY A 399 -17.57 -2.57 11.39
N ALA A 400 -16.89 -3.34 10.54
CA ALA A 400 -16.21 -2.81 9.37
C ALA A 400 -17.19 -2.56 8.21
N SER A 401 -16.97 -1.49 7.45
CA SER A 401 -17.81 -1.10 6.31
C SER A 401 -17.32 -1.66 4.97
N LYS A 402 -16.08 -2.17 4.92
CA LYS A 402 -15.43 -2.70 3.73
C LYS A 402 -14.84 -4.08 4.04
N PRO A 403 -14.81 -5.01 3.06
CA PRO A 403 -14.18 -6.31 3.25
C PRO A 403 -12.65 -6.16 3.36
N SER A 404 -12.05 -7.08 4.10
CA SER A 404 -10.60 -7.28 4.20
C SER A 404 -10.19 -8.53 3.43
N ILE A 405 -8.94 -8.57 2.99
CA ILE A 405 -8.33 -9.79 2.43
C ILE A 405 -7.30 -10.29 3.43
N ILE A 406 -7.42 -11.56 3.79
CA ILE A 406 -6.60 -12.23 4.78
C ILE A 406 -6.03 -13.51 4.17
N ARG A 407 -4.91 -13.98 4.68
CA ARG A 407 -4.27 -15.22 4.25
C ARG A 407 -4.21 -16.20 5.40
N LEU A 408 -4.51 -17.46 5.11
CA LEU A 408 -4.42 -18.53 6.09
C LEU A 408 -2.98 -18.72 6.56
N CYS A 409 -2.82 -18.83 7.87
CA CYS A 409 -1.67 -19.41 8.53
C CYS A 409 -2.17 -20.60 9.35
N LYS A 410 -1.25 -21.44 9.84
CA LYS A 410 -1.58 -22.71 10.49
C LYS A 410 -2.72 -22.61 11.53
N ASP A 411 -2.71 -21.60 12.38
CA ASP A 411 -3.64 -21.44 13.53
C ASP A 411 -4.31 -20.05 13.63
N HIS A 412 -4.08 -19.17 12.65
CA HIS A 412 -4.59 -17.80 12.59
C HIS A 412 -4.58 -17.30 11.14
N PHE A 413 -4.99 -16.06 10.88
CA PHE A 413 -4.83 -15.45 9.56
C PHE A 413 -3.94 -14.23 9.61
N THR A 414 -3.25 -13.92 8.52
CA THR A 414 -2.51 -12.67 8.37
C THR A 414 -3.27 -11.69 7.48
N VAL A 415 -3.31 -10.41 7.86
CA VAL A 415 -3.96 -9.36 7.05
C VAL A 415 -3.09 -9.03 5.84
N ILE A 416 -3.65 -9.23 4.64
CA ILE A 416 -3.02 -8.86 3.37
C ILE A 416 -3.40 -7.42 3.01
N THR A 417 -4.70 -7.10 3.02
CA THR A 417 -5.18 -5.73 2.94
C THR A 417 -6.32 -5.52 3.94
N PRO A 418 -6.23 -4.48 4.80
CA PRO A 418 -7.21 -4.25 5.85
C PRO A 418 -8.56 -3.78 5.30
N ALA A 419 -8.60 -3.18 4.11
CA ALA A 419 -9.84 -2.73 3.49
C ALA A 419 -9.73 -2.78 1.96
N VAL A 420 -10.86 -3.04 1.31
CA VAL A 420 -10.99 -3.10 -0.15
C VAL A 420 -12.27 -2.40 -0.58
N THR A 421 -12.19 -1.60 -1.64
CA THR A 421 -13.38 -1.12 -2.37
C THR A 421 -13.54 -1.89 -3.68
N PRO A 422 -14.47 -2.85 -3.76
CA PRO A 422 -14.81 -3.51 -5.01
C PRO A 422 -15.38 -2.51 -6.04
N GLN A 423 -15.15 -2.74 -7.33
CA GLN A 423 -15.79 -1.92 -8.37
C GLN A 423 -17.29 -2.24 -8.41
N GLN A 424 -18.12 -1.32 -7.93
CA GLN A 424 -19.56 -1.45 -8.01
C GLN A 424 -20.02 -1.47 -9.47
N LYS A 425 -20.81 -2.48 -9.87
CA LYS A 425 -21.62 -2.37 -11.11
C LYS A 425 -22.51 -1.13 -10.93
N ARG A 426 -22.45 -0.18 -11.87
CA ARG A 426 -23.33 1.01 -11.89
C ARG A 426 -24.79 0.57 -11.79
N GLN A 427 -25.33 0.49 -10.59
CA GLN A 427 -26.75 0.53 -10.32
C GLN A 427 -27.09 1.88 -9.66
N LYS A 428 -28.33 2.32 -9.93
CA LYS A 428 -28.88 3.63 -9.56
C LYS A 428 -28.58 4.00 -8.11
N GLU A 429 -28.35 5.30 -7.92
CA GLU A 429 -28.30 5.98 -6.63
C GLU A 429 -29.26 5.36 -5.61
N SER A 430 -28.68 4.84 -4.52
CA SER A 430 -29.21 4.63 -3.17
C SER A 430 -28.98 3.20 -2.66
N THR A 431 -27.86 2.95 -1.99
CA THR A 431 -27.84 2.24 -0.70
C THR A 431 -26.45 2.29 -0.05
N PRO A 432 -26.29 2.89 1.15
CA PRO A 432 -25.00 2.93 1.86
C PRO A 432 -24.54 1.53 2.29
N ALA A 433 -23.22 1.34 2.41
CA ALA A 433 -22.59 0.13 2.97
C ALA A 433 -23.14 -0.31 4.35
N ALA A 434 -23.79 0.62 5.09
CA ALA A 434 -24.53 0.35 6.32
C ALA A 434 -25.59 -0.76 6.19
N MET A 435 -26.16 -1.00 4.99
CA MET A 435 -27.18 -2.02 4.79
C MET A 435 -26.68 -3.47 4.85
N LEU A 436 -25.40 -3.77 4.59
CA LEU A 436 -24.92 -5.15 4.67
C LEU A 436 -24.95 -5.65 6.12
N GLN A 437 -24.46 -4.84 7.06
CA GLN A 437 -24.43 -5.21 8.48
C GLN A 437 -25.84 -5.30 9.09
N GLU A 438 -26.81 -4.51 8.60
CA GLU A 438 -28.22 -4.63 8.98
C GLU A 438 -28.90 -5.88 8.40
N ARG A 439 -28.40 -6.41 7.27
CA ARG A 439 -28.86 -7.66 6.64
C ARG A 439 -28.15 -8.90 7.19
N CYS A 440 -26.96 -8.74 7.76
CA CYS A 440 -26.21 -9.83 8.36
C CYS A 440 -26.86 -10.29 9.67
N SER A 441 -27.38 -11.51 9.69
CA SER A 441 -27.74 -12.19 10.94
C SER A 441 -26.48 -12.56 11.75
N THR A 442 -26.64 -12.94 13.03
CA THR A 442 -25.52 -13.52 13.82
C THR A 442 -25.06 -14.88 13.28
N ASN A 443 -25.78 -15.48 12.32
CA ASN A 443 -25.40 -16.75 11.71
C ASN A 443 -24.17 -16.56 10.82
N GLY A 444 -23.26 -17.54 10.84
CA GLY A 444 -22.01 -17.53 10.06
C GLY A 444 -20.91 -16.64 10.62
N LEU A 445 -21.11 -16.03 11.80
CA LEU A 445 -20.11 -15.20 12.45
C LEU A 445 -19.05 -16.08 13.14
N CYS A 446 -17.80 -15.93 12.71
CA CYS A 446 -16.67 -16.73 13.18
C CYS A 446 -15.78 -15.91 14.12
N ASP A 447 -15.31 -16.53 15.20
CA ASP A 447 -14.22 -15.97 16.00
C ASP A 447 -12.91 -16.06 15.20
N ILE A 448 -12.23 -14.92 15.05
CA ILE A 448 -11.06 -14.78 14.21
C ILE A 448 -9.89 -14.16 14.97
N LEU A 449 -8.70 -14.70 14.73
CA LEU A 449 -7.43 -14.15 15.18
C LEU A 449 -6.64 -13.71 13.96
N LEU A 450 -6.37 -12.41 13.86
CA LEU A 450 -5.58 -11.84 12.79
C LEU A 450 -4.23 -11.37 13.31
N THR A 451 -3.19 -11.61 12.53
CA THR A 451 -1.90 -10.94 12.69
C THR A 451 -1.72 -9.94 11.57
N TRP A 452 -1.25 -8.75 11.89
CA TRP A 452 -0.89 -7.78 10.87
C TRP A 452 0.51 -7.27 11.16
N LYS A 453 1.41 -7.51 10.20
CA LYS A 453 2.78 -7.02 10.30
C LYS A 453 2.83 -5.63 9.69
N THR A 454 3.38 -4.70 10.45
CA THR A 454 3.75 -3.41 9.88
C THR A 454 4.74 -3.64 8.73
N PRO A 455 4.71 -2.86 7.64
CA PRO A 455 5.60 -3.01 6.50
C PRO A 455 7.06 -2.59 6.76
N LEU A 456 7.53 -2.74 7.99
CA LEU A 456 8.78 -2.17 8.53
C LEU A 456 9.93 -3.17 8.63
N ALA A 457 9.67 -4.44 8.33
CA ALA A 457 10.71 -5.45 8.30
C ALA A 457 11.70 -5.12 7.16
N ASN A 458 12.84 -4.52 7.53
CA ASN A 458 14.03 -4.40 6.68
C ASN A 458 14.21 -5.68 5.88
N ARG A 459 14.08 -5.61 4.55
CA ARG A 459 14.52 -6.67 3.65
C ARG A 459 16.04 -6.60 3.49
N GLU A 460 16.77 -6.87 4.56
CA GLU A 460 18.04 -7.58 4.39
C GLU A 460 17.71 -9.07 4.28
N ASN A 461 17.27 -9.51 3.10
CA ASN A 461 17.61 -10.82 2.57
C ASN A 461 17.14 -10.94 1.12
N LYS A 462 18.12 -11.23 0.25
CA LYS A 462 18.01 -11.37 -1.20
C LYS A 462 17.51 -12.74 -1.66
N ASP A 463 16.81 -13.52 -0.83
CA ASP A 463 16.23 -14.81 -1.23
C ASP A 463 14.70 -14.77 -1.20
N LYS A 464 14.14 -14.77 -2.41
CA LYS A 464 12.70 -14.58 -2.69
C LYS A 464 11.87 -15.86 -2.62
N SER A 465 12.42 -17.01 -2.23
CA SER A 465 11.67 -18.28 -2.30
C SER A 465 11.47 -19.02 -0.99
N GLU A 466 12.14 -18.67 0.12
CA GLU A 466 12.05 -19.47 1.36
C GLU A 466 11.75 -18.68 2.64
N ILE A 467 11.76 -17.35 2.60
CA ILE A 467 11.75 -16.53 3.83
C ILE A 467 10.34 -16.07 4.25
N THR A 468 9.36 -16.05 3.35
CA THR A 468 7.99 -15.62 3.66
C THR A 468 7.28 -16.58 4.62
N PHE A 469 7.55 -17.89 4.50
CA PHE A 469 6.92 -18.94 5.32
C PHE A 469 7.50 -19.02 6.75
N THR A 470 8.81 -18.89 6.91
CA THR A 470 9.49 -19.20 8.18
C THR A 470 9.35 -18.09 9.23
N LEU A 471 9.23 -16.83 8.80
CA LEU A 471 9.06 -15.67 9.70
C LEU A 471 7.60 -15.40 10.10
N MET A 472 6.62 -15.94 9.38
CA MET A 472 5.20 -15.91 9.78
C MET A 472 4.89 -16.88 10.94
N ASN A 473 5.79 -17.82 11.23
CA ASN A 473 5.61 -18.89 12.22
C ASN A 473 6.22 -18.62 13.60
N LYS A 474 6.71 -17.41 13.92
CA LYS A 474 7.01 -17.09 15.32
C LYS A 474 5.68 -16.77 16.01
N PRO A 475 5.18 -17.62 16.93
CA PRO A 475 3.98 -17.29 17.67
C PRO A 475 4.25 -15.95 18.38
N PRO A 476 3.33 -14.98 18.32
CA PRO A 476 3.43 -13.84 19.21
C PRO A 476 3.53 -14.38 20.65
N LYS A 477 4.12 -13.61 21.58
CA LYS A 477 4.06 -13.91 23.03
C LYS A 477 2.62 -13.74 23.53
N PHE A 478 1.72 -14.45 22.89
CA PHE A 478 0.28 -14.35 22.96
C PHE A 478 -0.19 -15.61 23.68
N ARG A 479 -0.82 -15.40 24.82
CA ARG A 479 -1.45 -16.47 25.59
C ARG A 479 -2.93 -16.33 25.42
N GLU A 480 -3.54 -17.41 25.01
CA GLU A 480 -4.98 -17.55 24.90
C GLU A 480 -5.43 -18.70 25.77
N GLU A 481 -6.66 -18.58 26.28
CA GLU A 481 -7.29 -19.67 27.00
C GLU A 481 -7.52 -20.87 26.05
N PRO A 482 -7.19 -22.10 26.48
CA PRO A 482 -7.27 -23.28 25.61
C PRO A 482 -8.62 -23.49 24.92
N TYR A 483 -9.71 -23.18 25.63
CA TYR A 483 -11.07 -23.30 25.10
C TYR A 483 -11.35 -22.33 23.93
N GLU A 484 -10.90 -21.08 24.04
CA GLU A 484 -11.05 -20.09 22.97
C GLU A 484 -10.18 -20.44 21.76
N ALA A 485 -8.98 -20.98 22.00
CA ALA A 485 -8.10 -21.47 20.95
C ALA A 485 -8.72 -22.65 20.17
N GLU A 486 -9.31 -23.62 20.87
CA GLU A 486 -10.00 -24.76 20.26
C GLU A 486 -11.22 -24.30 19.44
N LYS A 487 -12.04 -23.41 20.00
CA LYS A 487 -13.17 -22.81 19.31
C LYS A 487 -12.76 -22.06 18.04
N ARG A 488 -11.69 -21.26 18.10
CA ARG A 488 -11.14 -20.60 16.91
C ARG A 488 -10.66 -21.61 15.88
N LEU A 489 -9.85 -22.60 16.27
CA LEU A 489 -9.31 -23.59 15.33
C LEU A 489 -10.43 -24.34 14.60
N LYS A 490 -11.53 -24.63 15.31
CA LYS A 490 -12.75 -25.15 14.70
C LYS A 490 -13.32 -24.18 13.65
N HIS A 491 -13.50 -22.89 13.95
CA HIS A 491 -13.99 -21.92 12.96
C HIS A 491 -13.06 -21.79 11.74
N ILE A 492 -11.73 -21.79 11.96
CA ILE A 492 -10.74 -21.78 10.88
C ILE A 492 -10.91 -23.00 10.00
N MET A 493 -10.93 -24.19 10.60
CA MET A 493 -11.10 -25.45 9.90
C MET A 493 -12.39 -25.46 9.06
N LEU A 494 -13.52 -25.03 9.61
CA LEU A 494 -14.80 -24.98 8.89
C LEU A 494 -14.72 -24.04 7.68
N ALA A 495 -14.11 -22.86 7.84
CA ALA A 495 -13.91 -21.91 6.74
C ALA A 495 -12.97 -22.46 5.66
N VAL A 496 -11.87 -23.10 6.04
CA VAL A 496 -10.90 -23.69 5.12
C VAL A 496 -11.51 -24.86 4.35
N ILE A 497 -12.32 -25.68 5.00
CA ILE A 497 -13.05 -26.78 4.33
C ILE A 497 -14.09 -26.24 3.35
N ASP A 498 -14.88 -25.23 3.73
CA ASP A 498 -15.84 -24.57 2.80
C ASP A 498 -15.12 -24.06 1.54
N ILE A 499 -13.98 -23.37 1.71
CA ILE A 499 -13.17 -22.87 0.61
C ILE A 499 -12.62 -24.03 -0.24
N ALA A 500 -12.06 -25.07 0.39
CA ALA A 500 -11.53 -26.23 -0.31
C ALA A 500 -12.60 -26.90 -1.18
N MET A 501 -13.79 -27.14 -0.63
CA MET A 501 -14.91 -27.74 -1.37
C MET A 501 -15.28 -26.89 -2.58
N ARG A 502 -15.39 -25.56 -2.43
CA ARG A 502 -15.73 -24.66 -3.53
C ARG A 502 -14.66 -24.60 -4.63
N ILE A 503 -13.39 -24.76 -4.27
CA ILE A 503 -12.28 -24.89 -5.24
C ILE A 503 -12.42 -26.21 -6.01
N LEU A 504 -12.73 -27.31 -5.31
CA LEU A 504 -12.87 -28.65 -5.89
C LEU A 504 -14.12 -28.80 -6.77
N GLU A 505 -15.18 -28.03 -6.51
CA GLU A 505 -16.43 -28.02 -7.30
C GLU A 505 -16.30 -27.31 -8.66
N GLN A 506 -15.23 -26.53 -8.89
CA GLN A 506 -15.08 -25.75 -10.12
C GLN A 506 -14.91 -26.60 -11.37
N GLU A 507 -15.48 -26.15 -12.50
CA GLU A 507 -15.37 -26.86 -13.78
C GLU A 507 -13.94 -26.86 -14.35
N ILE A 508 -13.17 -25.82 -14.02
CA ILE A 508 -11.76 -25.70 -14.37
C ILE A 508 -10.98 -25.87 -13.07
N PHE A 509 -10.52 -27.09 -12.81
CA PHE A 509 -9.75 -27.41 -11.62
C PHE A 509 -8.39 -26.71 -11.68
N ARG A 510 -8.18 -25.72 -10.81
CA ARG A 510 -6.87 -25.08 -10.61
C ARG A 510 -6.18 -25.72 -9.41
N THR A 511 -5.27 -26.63 -9.72
CA THR A 511 -4.45 -27.37 -8.75
C THR A 511 -3.68 -26.46 -7.80
N GLU A 512 -3.27 -25.29 -8.26
CA GLU A 512 -2.43 -24.33 -7.53
C GLU A 512 -3.11 -23.77 -6.26
N ALA A 513 -4.41 -23.46 -6.34
CA ALA A 513 -5.16 -22.87 -5.21
C ALA A 513 -5.34 -23.87 -4.06
N ILE A 514 -5.64 -25.14 -4.37
CA ILE A 514 -5.80 -26.19 -3.35
C ILE A 514 -4.45 -26.58 -2.74
N GLU A 515 -3.39 -26.68 -3.55
CA GLU A 515 -2.03 -26.89 -3.04
C GLU A 515 -1.63 -25.78 -2.08
N GLN A 516 -1.88 -24.52 -2.45
CA GLN A 516 -1.56 -23.37 -1.62
C GLN A 516 -2.34 -23.38 -0.30
N LEU A 517 -3.64 -23.71 -0.33
CA LEU A 517 -4.46 -23.82 0.87
C LEU A 517 -3.94 -24.91 1.82
N LEU A 518 -3.58 -26.08 1.30
CA LEU A 518 -2.98 -27.18 2.07
C LEU A 518 -1.61 -26.81 2.66
N ARG A 519 -0.74 -26.13 1.89
CA ARG A 519 0.54 -25.63 2.41
C ARG A 519 0.30 -24.65 3.57
N GLN A 520 -0.69 -23.78 3.44
CA GLN A 520 -1.03 -22.77 4.46
C GLN A 520 -1.69 -23.35 5.71
N SER A 521 -2.43 -24.47 5.61
CA SER A 521 -2.94 -25.21 6.77
C SER A 521 -1.85 -25.98 7.52
N GLY A 522 -0.65 -26.11 6.93
CA GLY A 522 0.49 -26.80 7.53
C GLY A 522 0.69 -28.24 7.05
N THR A 523 -0.04 -28.66 6.00
CA THR A 523 0.17 -29.95 5.34
C THR A 523 1.56 -29.97 4.69
N LYS A 524 2.26 -31.10 4.83
CA LYS A 524 3.62 -31.26 4.30
C LYS A 524 3.60 -31.42 2.78
N ASP A 525 4.55 -30.81 2.09
CA ASP A 525 4.68 -30.85 0.62
C ASP A 525 4.61 -32.26 0.01
N LEU A 526 5.19 -33.27 0.68
CA LEU A 526 5.12 -34.66 0.22
C LEU A 526 3.67 -35.19 0.19
N ILE A 527 2.88 -34.87 1.21
CA ILE A 527 1.46 -35.27 1.29
C ILE A 527 0.66 -34.53 0.23
N ILE A 528 0.96 -33.25 0.00
CA ILE A 528 0.31 -32.45 -1.04
C ILE A 528 0.57 -33.06 -2.41
N GLN A 529 1.82 -33.43 -2.70
CA GLN A 529 2.16 -34.10 -3.95
C GLN A 529 1.38 -35.41 -4.13
N GLU A 530 1.19 -36.21 -3.08
CA GLU A 530 0.43 -37.46 -3.17
C GLU A 530 -1.08 -37.22 -3.37
N LEU A 531 -1.67 -36.31 -2.61
CA LEU A 531 -3.10 -35.97 -2.69
C LEU A 531 -3.48 -35.39 -4.04
N VAL A 532 -2.57 -34.63 -4.64
CA VAL A 532 -2.83 -33.85 -5.85
C VAL A 532 -2.33 -34.56 -7.12
N ALA A 533 -1.27 -35.37 -7.06
CA ALA A 533 -0.78 -36.14 -8.22
C ALA A 533 -1.73 -37.27 -8.66
N GLY A 534 -2.69 -37.67 -7.81
CA GLY A 534 -3.73 -38.63 -8.18
C GLY A 534 -4.71 -38.15 -9.25
N ASP A 535 -4.67 -36.85 -9.61
CA ASP A 535 -5.74 -36.16 -10.33
C ASP A 535 -5.48 -35.93 -11.83
N VAL A 536 -4.62 -36.73 -12.46
CA VAL A 536 -4.30 -36.62 -13.90
C VAL A 536 -5.39 -37.24 -14.80
N SER A 537 -6.40 -37.92 -14.24
CA SER A 537 -7.47 -38.54 -15.03
C SER A 537 -8.84 -37.91 -14.76
N GLY A 538 -9.16 -36.88 -15.54
CA GLY A 538 -10.45 -36.21 -15.50
C GLY A 538 -11.63 -37.17 -15.66
N TYR A 539 -12.37 -37.38 -14.57
CA TYR A 539 -13.73 -37.89 -14.60
C TYR A 539 -14.49 -37.26 -13.43
N LYS A 540 -15.30 -36.22 -13.72
CA LYS A 540 -16.39 -35.78 -12.84
C LYS A 540 -17.29 -36.98 -12.59
N ARG A 541 -17.33 -37.50 -11.36
CA ARG A 541 -18.39 -38.40 -10.92
C ARG A 541 -19.07 -37.81 -9.69
N ASP A 542 -20.29 -37.33 -9.93
CA ASP A 542 -21.37 -37.18 -8.96
C ASP A 542 -21.08 -36.36 -7.68
N MET A 543 -20.55 -35.13 -7.82
CA MET A 543 -20.70 -34.15 -6.73
C MET A 543 -22.16 -33.70 -6.65
N LYS A 544 -22.82 -33.94 -5.50
CA LYS A 544 -24.15 -33.40 -5.22
C LYS A 544 -24.00 -31.99 -4.65
N PRO A 545 -24.57 -30.94 -5.27
CA PRO A 545 -24.55 -29.62 -4.68
C PRO A 545 -25.42 -29.63 -3.41
N MET A 546 -24.77 -29.58 -2.25
CA MET A 546 -25.44 -29.50 -0.95
C MET A 546 -25.02 -28.22 -0.24
N SER A 547 -25.99 -27.46 0.29
CA SER A 547 -25.74 -26.21 1.01
C SER A 547 -25.14 -26.52 2.39
N TRP A 548 -23.82 -26.47 2.50
CA TRP A 548 -23.07 -26.81 3.71
C TRP A 548 -23.12 -25.75 4.82
N ASP A 549 -23.46 -24.51 4.48
CA ASP A 549 -23.46 -23.38 5.43
C ASP A 549 -24.39 -23.60 6.64
N HIS A 550 -25.48 -24.35 6.46
CA HIS A 550 -26.37 -24.71 7.56
C HIS A 550 -25.81 -25.82 8.47
N LEU A 551 -24.97 -26.72 7.96
CA LEU A 551 -24.41 -27.85 8.72
C LEU A 551 -23.08 -27.51 9.42
N LEU A 552 -22.27 -26.63 8.82
CA LEU A 552 -20.98 -26.20 9.38
C LEU A 552 -21.15 -25.24 10.56
N TYR A 553 -22.18 -24.37 10.53
CA TYR A 553 -22.37 -23.28 11.50
C TYR A 553 -23.56 -23.47 12.46
N GLN A 554 -24.25 -24.62 12.44
CA GLN A 554 -25.43 -24.86 13.28
C GLN A 554 -25.14 -25.07 14.77
N ASP A 555 -23.91 -25.41 15.14
CA ASP A 555 -23.55 -25.69 16.53
C ASP A 555 -22.08 -25.31 16.81
N ASN A 556 -21.79 -24.01 16.87
CA ASN A 556 -20.43 -23.48 17.01
C ASN A 556 -19.70 -23.99 18.27
N ASP A 557 -20.41 -24.42 19.32
CA ASP A 557 -19.81 -24.80 20.61
C ASP A 557 -19.69 -26.32 20.86
N GLN A 558 -20.20 -27.19 19.98
CA GLN A 558 -20.06 -28.66 20.11
C GLN A 558 -18.88 -29.23 19.31
N PRO A 559 -18.24 -30.34 19.73
CA PRO A 559 -17.23 -31.01 18.93
C PRO A 559 -17.80 -31.47 17.57
N ILE A 560 -16.95 -31.56 16.56
CA ILE A 560 -17.36 -31.97 15.21
C ILE A 560 -17.90 -33.40 15.27
N SER A 561 -19.13 -33.58 14.78
CA SER A 561 -19.75 -34.88 14.76
C SER A 561 -19.18 -35.75 13.64
N GLU A 562 -19.14 -37.06 13.86
CA GLU A 562 -18.80 -38.06 12.84
C GLU A 562 -19.65 -37.88 11.56
N LYS A 563 -20.93 -37.54 11.72
CA LYS A 563 -21.85 -37.27 10.59
C LYS A 563 -21.37 -36.10 9.73
N THR A 564 -20.78 -35.07 10.35
CA THR A 564 -20.25 -33.91 9.63
C THR A 564 -19.04 -34.31 8.79
N VAL A 565 -18.14 -35.15 9.34
CA VAL A 565 -16.96 -35.65 8.63
C VAL A 565 -17.37 -36.52 7.45
N ILE A 566 -18.22 -37.53 7.68
CA ILE A 566 -18.72 -38.44 6.63
C ILE A 566 -19.36 -37.66 5.49
N ALA A 567 -20.31 -36.78 5.82
CA ALA A 567 -21.06 -36.10 4.79
C ALA A 567 -20.14 -35.15 3.98
N ALA A 568 -19.14 -34.51 4.61
CA ALA A 568 -18.18 -33.65 3.92
C ALA A 568 -17.27 -34.45 2.96
N THR A 569 -16.82 -35.65 3.36
CA THR A 569 -15.94 -36.48 2.52
C THR A 569 -16.72 -37.17 1.39
N GLU A 570 -17.94 -37.67 1.65
CA GLU A 570 -18.80 -38.29 0.62
C GLU A 570 -19.21 -37.30 -0.47
N THR A 571 -19.47 -36.04 -0.10
CA THR A 571 -19.89 -35.02 -1.07
C THR A 571 -18.78 -34.62 -2.03
N CYS A 572 -17.53 -34.75 -1.59
CA CYS A 572 -16.36 -34.38 -2.40
C CYS A 572 -15.90 -35.49 -3.36
N GLY A 573 -16.57 -36.65 -3.35
CA GLY A 573 -16.26 -37.78 -4.23
C GLY A 573 -14.79 -38.17 -4.14
N THR A 574 -14.09 -38.16 -5.29
CA THR A 574 -12.67 -38.51 -5.39
C THR A 574 -11.73 -37.60 -4.59
N HIS A 575 -12.22 -36.46 -4.09
CA HIS A 575 -11.43 -35.48 -3.32
C HIS A 575 -11.65 -35.59 -1.81
N GLY A 576 -12.37 -36.61 -1.33
CA GLY A 576 -12.62 -36.81 0.11
C GLY A 576 -11.33 -36.87 0.94
N CYS A 577 -10.23 -37.37 0.37
CA CYS A 577 -8.92 -37.42 1.01
C CYS A 577 -8.32 -36.03 1.32
N ILE A 578 -8.56 -35.03 0.47
CA ILE A 578 -8.11 -33.64 0.68
C ILE A 578 -8.84 -33.02 1.86
N ILE A 579 -10.16 -33.24 1.94
CA ILE A 579 -10.99 -32.74 3.05
C ILE A 579 -10.61 -33.43 4.36
N MET A 580 -10.35 -34.74 4.32
CA MET A 580 -9.89 -35.49 5.48
C MET A 580 -8.54 -35.00 6.00
N GLU A 581 -7.60 -34.69 5.11
CA GLU A 581 -6.31 -34.10 5.50
C GLU A 581 -6.49 -32.77 6.22
N LEU A 582 -7.38 -31.90 5.74
CA LEU A 582 -7.70 -30.64 6.42
C LEU A 582 -8.29 -30.89 7.81
N PHE A 583 -9.23 -31.81 7.96
CA PHE A 583 -9.76 -32.19 9.28
C PHE A 583 -8.65 -32.66 10.23
N LEU A 584 -7.71 -33.48 9.74
CA LEU A 584 -6.59 -33.98 10.54
C LEU A 584 -5.63 -32.87 10.99
N GLN A 585 -5.38 -31.86 10.15
CA GLN A 585 -4.50 -30.74 10.50
C GLN A 585 -5.01 -29.93 11.69
N TYR A 586 -6.33 -29.78 11.83
CA TYR A 586 -6.93 -28.94 12.88
C TYR A 586 -7.42 -29.70 14.10
N GLN A 587 -7.94 -30.94 13.92
CA GLN A 587 -8.49 -31.73 15.03
C GLN A 587 -7.52 -32.80 15.54
N GLY A 588 -6.58 -33.26 14.71
CA GLY A 588 -5.61 -34.30 15.09
C GLY A 588 -6.29 -35.50 15.75
N ALA A 589 -5.92 -35.77 17.00
CA ALA A 589 -6.45 -36.90 17.79
C ALA A 589 -7.92 -36.73 18.24
N ASN A 590 -8.49 -35.53 18.14
CA ASN A 590 -9.88 -35.26 18.53
C ASN A 590 -10.87 -35.53 17.38
N LEU A 591 -10.38 -35.85 16.18
CA LEU A 591 -11.24 -36.17 15.05
C LEU A 591 -11.89 -37.55 15.25
N PRO A 592 -13.22 -37.68 15.13
CA PRO A 592 -13.88 -38.98 15.19
C PRO A 592 -13.54 -39.78 13.91
N VAL A 593 -12.60 -40.72 14.02
CA VAL A 593 -12.24 -41.63 12.92
C VAL A 593 -12.83 -43.02 13.19
N SER A 594 -14.02 -43.27 12.64
CA SER A 594 -14.70 -44.57 12.66
C SER A 594 -14.46 -45.36 11.37
N GLU A 595 -14.90 -46.63 11.34
CA GLU A 595 -14.88 -47.44 10.11
C GLU A 595 -15.73 -46.80 9.01
N GLU A 596 -16.85 -46.17 9.39
CA GLU A 596 -17.75 -45.45 8.51
C GLU A 596 -17.10 -44.22 7.90
N VAL A 597 -16.33 -43.44 8.67
CA VAL A 597 -15.54 -42.31 8.16
C VAL A 597 -14.48 -42.79 7.16
N VAL A 598 -13.78 -43.88 7.46
CA VAL A 598 -12.78 -44.44 6.55
C VAL A 598 -13.43 -44.93 5.25
N LYS A 599 -14.60 -45.57 5.32
CA LYS A 599 -15.38 -45.98 4.14
C LYS A 599 -15.92 -44.81 3.32
N ALA A 600 -16.19 -43.68 3.97
CA ALA A 600 -16.64 -42.46 3.30
C ALA A 600 -15.50 -41.71 2.59
N VAL A 601 -14.26 -41.87 3.07
CA VAL A 601 -13.05 -41.28 2.47
C VAL A 601 -12.48 -42.15 1.34
N ALA A 602 -12.58 -43.48 1.48
CA ALA A 602 -12.12 -44.48 0.51
C ALA A 602 -13.08 -44.64 -0.66
#